data_AF-A0A511NJD8-F1
#
_entry.id   AF-A0A511NJD8-F1
#
_cell.length_a   1.000
_cell.length_b   1.000
_cell.length_c   1.000
_cell.angle_alpha   90.00
_cell.angle_beta   90.00
_cell.angle_gamma   90.00
#
_symmetry.space_group_name_H-M   'P 1'
#
loop_
_entity.id
_entity.type
_entity.pdbx_description
1 polymer ?
#
loop_
_entity_poly.entity_id
_entity_poly.type
_entity_poly.pdbx_seq_one_letter_code
_entity_poly.pdbx_strand_id
1 'polypeptide(L)' 'METIHLTVENQVGALERIITVFTRNRININHLEVVQQQNNLANVEITYHPTHLTKDKLVLQFYRIIEIKHINSNKL' A
#
# COMPACT_ATOMS: atom_id res chain seq x y z
N MET A 1 4.98 11.06 -10.42
CA MET A 1 4.50 9.76 -9.89
C MET A 1 4.39 9.89 -8.38
N GLU A 2 3.50 9.14 -7.76
CA GLU A 2 3.34 9.11 -6.30
C GLU A 2 3.79 7.77 -5.75
N THR A 3 4.37 7.79 -4.54
CA THR A 3 4.81 6.58 -3.83
C THR A 3 4.15 6.47 -2.47
N ILE A 4 3.71 5.27 -2.12
CA ILE A 4 3.20 4.87 -0.80
C ILE A 4 4.12 3.80 -0.22
N HIS A 5 4.49 3.96 1.05
CA HIS A 5 5.22 2.96 1.82
C HIS A 5 4.32 2.42 2.93
N LEU A 6 4.15 1.09 2.96
CA LEU A 6 3.34 0.37 3.94
C LEU A 6 4.23 -0.59 4.73
N THR A 7 3.96 -0.76 6.02
CA THR A 7 4.48 -1.90 6.79
C THR A 7 3.30 -2.77 7.20
N VAL A 8 3.28 -4.00 6.70
CA VAL A 8 2.16 -4.93 6.87
C VAL A 8 2.64 -6.24 7.49
N GLU A 9 1.74 -6.97 8.16
CA GLU A 9 2.05 -8.35 8.53
C GLU A 9 2.15 -9.22 7.27
N ASN A 10 3.19 -10.07 7.21
CA ASN A 10 3.31 -11.10 6.19
C ASN A 10 2.35 -12.24 6.50
N GLN A 11 1.09 -12.04 6.13
CA GLN A 11 0.04 -13.03 6.20
C GLN A 11 -0.54 -13.31 4.82
N VAL A 12 -1.11 -14.51 4.68
CA VAL A 12 -1.73 -14.94 3.42
C VAL A 12 -2.78 -13.90 2.97
N GLY A 13 -2.65 -13.47 1.71
CA GLY A 13 -3.55 -12.50 1.08
C GLY A 13 -3.28 -11.02 1.41
N ALA A 14 -2.27 -10.67 2.22
CA ALA A 14 -1.96 -9.26 2.52
C ALA A 14 -1.65 -8.44 1.25
N LEU A 15 -0.77 -8.97 0.38
CA LEU A 15 -0.42 -8.32 -0.89
C LEU A 15 -1.62 -8.22 -1.84
N GLU A 16 -2.45 -9.25 -1.92
CA GLU A 16 -3.67 -9.25 -2.74
C GLU A 16 -4.65 -8.15 -2.28
N ARG A 17 -4.82 -7.98 -0.97
CA ARG A 17 -5.65 -6.91 -0.39
C ARG A 17 -5.11 -5.53 -0.73
N ILE A 18 -3.78 -5.35 -0.70
CA ILE A 18 -3.12 -4.10 -1.13
C ILE A 18 -3.40 -3.83 -2.60
N ILE A 19 -3.15 -4.80 -3.47
CA ILE A 19 -3.36 -4.65 -4.93
C ILE A 19 -4.84 -4.38 -5.24
N THR A 20 -5.76 -4.99 -4.50
CA THR A 20 -7.22 -4.79 -4.64
C THR A 20 -7.64 -3.34 -4.48
N VAL A 21 -6.97 -2.57 -3.61
CA VAL A 21 -7.24 -1.14 -3.46
C VAL A 21 -6.93 -0.40 -4.77
N PHE A 22 -5.80 -0.69 -5.41
CA PHE A 22 -5.46 -0.05 -6.68
C PHE A 22 -6.37 -0.50 -7.82
N THR A 23 -6.64 -1.80 -7.96
CA THR A 23 -7.45 -2.34 -9.05
C THR A 23 -8.91 -1.88 -8.97
N ARG A 24 -9.52 -1.84 -7.78
CA ARG A 24 -10.89 -1.32 -7.58
C ARG A 24 -11.02 0.15 -7.95
N ASN A 25 -9.98 0.93 -7.72
CA ASN A 25 -9.95 2.36 -8.04
C ASN A 25 -9.42 2.66 -9.46
N ARG A 26 -9.16 1.62 -10.27
CA ARG A 26 -8.61 1.72 -11.63
C ARG A 26 -7.30 2.53 -11.68
N ILE A 27 -6.45 2.33 -10.68
CA ILE A 27 -5.15 2.99 -10.58
C ILE A 27 -4.06 2.03 -11.06
N ASN A 28 -3.27 2.48 -12.03
CA ASN A 28 -2.16 1.70 -12.54
C ASN A 28 -0.97 1.79 -11.59
N ILE A 29 -0.51 0.63 -11.13
CA ILE A 29 0.75 0.47 -10.39
C ILE A 29 1.89 0.43 -11.41
N ASN A 30 2.89 1.27 -11.22
CA ASN A 30 4.10 1.32 -12.06
C ASN A 30 5.21 0.45 -11.48
N HIS A 31 5.33 0.44 -10.16
CA HIS A 31 6.35 -0.30 -9.45
C HIS A 31 5.76 -0.83 -8.14
N LEU A 32 6.10 -2.06 -7.80
CA LEU A 32 5.76 -2.70 -6.55
C LEU A 32 6.96 -3.50 -6.08
N GLU A 33 7.44 -3.17 -4.89
CA GLU A 33 8.51 -3.88 -4.21
C GLU A 33 8.02 -4.36 -2.84
N VAL A 34 8.39 -5.59 -2.48
CA VAL A 34 8.09 -6.18 -1.17
C VAL A 34 9.40 -6.67 -0.57
N VAL A 35 9.75 -6.13 0.60
CA VAL A 35 10.94 -6.51 1.35
C VAL A 35 10.50 -7.13 2.67
N GLN A 36 10.77 -8.43 2.83
CA GLN A 36 10.55 -9.15 4.09
C GLN A 36 11.35 -8.49 5.21
N GLN A 37 10.71 -8.30 6.37
CA GLN A 37 11.32 -7.82 7.60
C GLN A 37 11.28 -8.93 8.66
N GLN A 38 11.91 -8.67 9.82
CA GLN A 38 11.80 -9.53 10.99
C GLN A 38 10.38 -9.52 11.57
N ASN A 39 10.08 -10.46 12.47
CA ASN A 39 8.82 -10.51 13.22
C ASN A 39 7.54 -10.61 12.37
N ASN A 40 7.61 -11.37 11.28
CA ASN A 40 6.48 -11.56 10.36
C ASN A 40 5.93 -10.26 9.76
N LEU A 41 6.79 -9.26 9.54
CA LEU A 41 6.44 -8.01 8.88
C LEU A 41 7.04 -7.97 7.47
N ALA A 42 6.46 -7.13 6.60
CA ALA A 42 7.00 -6.80 5.30
C ALA A 42 6.82 -5.30 5.03
N ASN A 43 7.84 -4.69 4.43
CA ASN A 43 7.73 -3.35 3.88
C ASN A 43 7.29 -3.47 2.42
N VAL A 44 6.30 -2.67 2.04
CA VAL A 44 5.75 -2.64 0.69
C VAL A 44 5.88 -1.21 0.17
N GLU A 45 6.61 -1.06 -0.94
CA GLU A 45 6.72 0.19 -1.67
C GLU A 45 5.90 0.09 -2.96
N ILE A 46 5.07 1.10 -3.22
CA ILE A 46 4.21 1.14 -4.39
C ILE A 46 4.29 2.50 -5.03
N THR A 47 4.75 2.54 -6.27
CA THR A 47 4.72 3.74 -7.11
C THR A 47 3.58 3.62 -8.13
N TYR A 48 2.80 4.68 -8.27
CA TYR A 48 1.66 4.73 -9.19
C TYR A 48 1.53 6.10 -9.86
N HIS A 49 0.76 6.13 -10.95
CA HIS A 49 0.36 7.39 -11.58
C HIS A 49 -0.73 8.08 -10.76
N PRO A 50 -0.56 9.36 -10.39
CA PRO A 50 -1.60 10.12 -9.71
C PRO A 50 -2.93 10.07 -10.47
N THR A 51 -4.04 9.98 -9.73
CA THR A 51 -5.39 9.93 -10.31
C THR A 51 -6.32 10.90 -9.59
N HIS A 52 -7.61 10.81 -9.85
CA HIS A 52 -8.66 11.55 -9.13
C HIS A 52 -8.73 11.22 -7.63
N LEU A 53 -8.13 10.11 -7.20
CA LEU A 53 -7.99 9.74 -5.79
C LEU A 53 -6.65 10.25 -5.24
N THR A 54 -6.74 11.06 -4.19
CA THR A 54 -5.57 11.54 -3.48
C THR A 54 -4.90 10.39 -2.71
N LYS A 55 -3.58 10.50 -2.50
CA LYS A 55 -2.80 9.60 -1.65
C LYS A 55 -3.47 9.36 -0.29
N ASP A 56 -3.95 10.41 0.37
CA ASP A 56 -4.62 10.30 1.68
C ASP A 56 -5.89 9.44 1.65
N LYS A 57 -6.68 9.52 0.57
CA LYS A 57 -7.86 8.68 0.41
C LYS A 57 -7.50 7.21 0.20
N LEU A 58 -6.40 6.93 -0.51
CA LEU A 58 -5.90 5.56 -0.67
C LEU A 58 -5.39 4.99 0.66
N VAL A 59 -4.64 5.79 1.43
CA VAL A 59 -4.18 5.47 2.79
C VAL A 59 -5.34 5.08 3.70
N LEU A 60 -6.45 5.82 3.66
CA LEU A 60 -7.66 5.48 4.42
C LEU A 60 -8.29 4.14 4.01
N GLN A 61 -8.23 3.76 2.72
CA GLN A 61 -8.74 2.46 2.28
C GLN A 61 -7.85 1.31 2.78
N PHE A 62 -6.54 1.53 2.82
CA PHE A 62 -5.58 0.56 3.34
C PHE A 62 -5.83 0.23 4.82
N TYR A 63 -6.10 1.25 5.66
CA TYR A 63 -6.48 1.03 7.06
C TYR A 63 -7.78 0.23 7.25
N ARG A 64 -8.67 0.20 6.26
CA ARG A 64 -9.96 -0.51 6.35
C ARG A 64 -9.91 -1.96 5.90
N ILE A 65 -8.91 -2.34 5.11
CA ILE A 65 -8.88 -3.62 4.39
C ILE A 65 -7.74 -4.51 4.88
N ILE A 66 -6.66 -3.92 5.36
CA ILE A 66 -5.49 -4.65 5.85
C ILE A 66 -5.30 -4.27 7.31
N GLU A 67 -4.96 -5.24 8.15
CA GLU A 67 -4.47 -4.99 9.51
C GLU A 67 -3.09 -4.32 9.43
N ILE A 68 -3.06 -3.08 8.93
CA ILE A 68 -1.83 -2.32 8.77
C ILE A 68 -1.43 -1.77 10.11
N LYS A 69 -0.29 -2.23 10.61
CA LYS A 69 0.29 -1.70 11.85
C LYS A 69 0.83 -0.29 11.66
N HIS A 70 1.35 0.03 10.47
CA HIS A 70 1.93 1.34 10.21
C HIS A 70 1.88 1.76 8.73
N ILE A 71 1.51 3.02 8.47
CA ILE A 71 1.63 3.65 7.15
C ILE A 71 2.57 4.85 7.28
N ASN A 72 3.72 4.77 6.62
CA ASN A 72 4.59 5.94 6.47
C ASN A 72 4.13 6.73 5.25
N SER A 73 3.07 7.52 5.40
CA SER A 73 2.82 8.62 4.48
C SER A 73 3.70 9.78 4.92
N ASN A 74 4.89 9.92 4.34
CA ASN A 74 5.68 11.14 4.52
C ASN A 74 4.77 12.34 4.20
N LYS A 75 4.37 13.08 5.24
CA LYS A 75 3.91 14.45 5.11
C LYS A 75 5.14 15.25 4.71
N LEU A 76 5.10 15.84 3.52
CA LEU A 76 5.88 17.04 3.25
C LEU A 76 5.43 18.15 4.20
#